data_AF-A0A0G1KEW6-F1
#
_entry.id   AF-A0A0G1KEW6-F1
#
_cell.length_a   1.000
_cell.length_b   1.000
_cell.length_c   1.000
_cell.angle_alpha   90.00
_cell.angle_beta   90.00
_cell.angle_gamma   90.00
#
_symmetry.space_group_name_H-M   'P 1'
#
loop_
_entity.id
_entity.type
_entity.pdbx_description
1 polymer ?
#
loop_
_entity_poly.entity_id
_entity_poly.type
_entity_poly.pdbx_seq_one_letter_code
_entity_poly.pdbx_strand_id
1 'polypeptide(L)'
;MKIQQSKKGAVLLIAILMASVMLTVGLGVYQRTYKEIYFASFWKQTQRAFSGADIGLECALYRDLNPPAIPVGAVYFATSTPPAVPVVTDFWCGGGTVSSSLSSFASGIYVYATTTFPTGSSIFKVDVVKITNITVGTTTTKIISRGYNTASAANPRRVERGLKIEY
;
A
#
# COMPACT_ATOMS: atom_id res chain seq x y z
N MET A 1 49.42 -17.97 66.82
CA MET A 1 49.12 -16.86 65.90
C MET A 1 47.92 -17.29 65.03
N LYS A 2 46.73 -16.74 65.27
CA LYS A 2 45.50 -17.14 64.54
C LYS A 2 45.41 -16.38 63.22
N ILE A 3 45.56 -17.09 62.11
CA ILE A 3 45.38 -16.54 60.76
C ILE A 3 43.88 -16.39 60.52
N GLN A 4 43.37 -15.16 60.51
CA GLN A 4 41.97 -14.90 60.14
C GLN A 4 41.77 -15.11 58.64
N GLN A 5 40.96 -16.11 58.29
CA GLN A 5 40.58 -16.45 56.93
C GLN A 5 39.70 -15.35 56.33
N SER A 6 40.23 -14.64 55.33
CA SER A 6 39.52 -13.56 54.63
C SER A 6 38.44 -14.14 53.70
N LYS A 7 37.17 -14.11 54.13
CA LYS A 7 35.99 -14.52 53.33
C LYS A 7 35.66 -13.58 52.15
N LYS A 8 36.57 -12.67 51.76
CA LYS A 8 36.31 -11.62 50.77
C LYS A 8 36.27 -12.12 49.32
N GLY A 9 36.90 -13.26 49.02
CA GLY A 9 36.96 -13.80 47.64
C GLY A 9 35.65 -14.40 47.12
N ALA A 10 34.84 -15.02 47.99
CA ALA A 10 33.58 -15.66 47.58
C ALA A 10 32.50 -14.65 47.14
N VAL A 11 32.49 -13.46 47.75
CA VAL A 11 31.53 -12.39 47.44
C VAL A 11 31.76 -11.84 46.02
N LEU A 12 33.02 -11.74 45.57
CA LEU A 12 33.37 -11.28 44.22
C LEU A 12 32.83 -12.23 43.14
N LEU A 13 32.98 -13.54 43.32
CA LEU A 13 32.48 -14.55 42.38
C LEU A 13 30.95 -14.53 42.27
N ILE A 14 30.25 -14.43 43.41
CA ILE A 14 28.78 -14.35 43.43
C ILE A 14 28.30 -13.06 42.74
N ALA A 15 28.97 -11.93 42.96
CA ALA A 15 28.63 -10.66 42.31
C ALA A 15 28.79 -10.72 40.79
N ILE A 16 29.87 -11.33 40.28
CA ILE A 16 30.10 -11.50 38.84
C ILE A 16 29.05 -12.44 38.23
N LEU A 17 28.70 -13.53 38.91
CA LEU A 17 27.64 -14.43 38.45
C LEU A 17 26.30 -13.70 38.33
N MET A 18 25.89 -12.95 39.36
CA MET A 18 24.66 -12.16 39.29
C MET A 18 24.69 -11.12 38.18
N ALA A 19 25.82 -10.42 38.00
CA ALA A 19 25.99 -9.45 36.93
C ALA A 19 25.86 -10.11 35.54
N SER A 20 26.42 -11.31 35.34
CA SER A 20 26.33 -12.05 34.06
C SER A 20 24.91 -12.47 33.71
N VAL A 21 24.12 -12.92 34.71
CA VAL A 21 22.72 -13.30 34.52
C VAL A 21 21.88 -12.08 34.18
N MET A 22 22.05 -10.99 34.94
CA MET A 22 21.35 -9.73 34.67
C MET A 22 21.68 -9.17 33.29
N LEU A 23 22.95 -9.22 32.89
CA LEU A 23 23.37 -8.77 31.56
C LEU A 23 22.77 -9.63 30.44
N THR A 24 22.72 -10.96 30.62
CA THR A 24 22.14 -11.87 29.62
C THR A 24 20.64 -11.62 29.43
N VAL A 25 19.90 -11.43 30.53
CA VAL A 25 18.47 -11.07 30.46
C VAL A 25 18.27 -9.70 29.82
N GLY A 26 19.07 -8.71 30.21
CA GLY A 26 19.01 -7.35 29.64
C GLY A 26 19.28 -7.33 28.13
N LEU A 27 20.31 -8.04 27.66
CA LEU A 27 20.62 -8.16 26.23
C LEU A 27 19.52 -8.90 25.48
N GLY A 28 18.94 -9.95 26.09
CA GLY A 28 17.82 -10.69 25.51
C GLY A 28 16.59 -9.81 25.29
N VAL A 29 16.24 -8.97 26.26
CA VAL A 29 15.12 -8.01 26.13
C VAL A 29 15.46 -6.92 25.11
N TYR A 30 16.67 -6.36 25.15
CA TYR A 30 17.11 -5.31 24.22
C TYR A 30 17.05 -5.76 22.75
N GLN A 31 17.50 -6.97 22.44
CA GLN A 31 17.46 -7.48 21.06
C GLN A 31 16.03 -7.69 20.55
N ARG A 32 15.09 -8.04 21.43
CA ARG A 32 13.67 -8.18 21.06
C ARG A 32 13.04 -6.82 20.78
N THR A 33 13.17 -5.88 21.72
CA THR A 33 12.58 -4.55 21.58
C THR A 33 13.14 -3.80 20.38
N TYR A 34 14.44 -3.95 20.08
CA TYR A 34 15.04 -3.36 18.88
C TYR A 34 14.35 -3.83 17.58
N LYS A 35 14.09 -5.14 17.46
CA LYS A 35 13.40 -5.72 16.30
C LYS A 35 11.93 -5.30 16.24
N GLU A 36 11.25 -5.24 17.38
CA GLU A 36 9.86 -4.79 17.47
C GLU A 36 9.69 -3.35 17.00
N ILE A 37 10.56 -2.42 17.42
CA ILE A 37 10.55 -1.02 16.96
C ILE A 37 10.77 -0.95 15.45
N TYR A 38 11.71 -1.76 14.94
CA TYR A 38 11.95 -1.84 13.51
C TYR A 38 10.70 -2.30 12.75
N PHE A 39 10.06 -3.41 13.16
CA PHE A 39 8.83 -3.88 12.54
C PHE A 39 7.65 -2.93 12.69
N ALA A 40 7.51 -2.25 13.83
CA ALA A 40 6.49 -1.23 14.04
C ALA A 40 6.61 -0.09 13.01
N SER A 41 7.84 0.30 12.65
CA SER A 41 8.06 1.30 11.60
C SER A 41 7.56 0.81 10.22
N PHE A 42 7.82 -0.45 9.85
CA PHE A 42 7.33 -1.05 8.60
C PHE A 42 5.81 -1.19 8.58
N TRP A 43 5.21 -1.55 9.71
CA TRP A 43 3.77 -1.64 9.84
C TRP A 43 3.10 -0.30 9.56
N LYS A 44 3.62 0.79 10.14
CA LYS A 44 3.11 2.14 9.89
C LYS A 44 3.20 2.55 8.41
N GLN A 45 4.30 2.20 7.73
CA GLN A 45 4.44 2.48 6.30
C GLN A 45 3.47 1.64 5.46
N THR A 46 3.26 0.37 5.84
CA THR A 46 2.28 -0.53 5.21
C THR A 46 0.86 0.02 5.34
N GLN A 47 0.47 0.50 6.53
CA GLN A 47 -0.86 1.05 6.75
C GLN A 47 -1.13 2.28 5.88
N ARG A 48 -0.12 3.15 5.69
CA ARG A 48 -0.22 4.29 4.77
C ARG A 48 -0.41 3.84 3.31
N ALA A 49 0.41 2.90 2.85
CA ALA A 49 0.28 2.35 1.51
C ALA A 49 -1.08 1.67 1.30
N PHE A 50 -1.55 0.89 2.27
CA PHE A 50 -2.84 0.20 2.18
C PHE A 50 -4.02 1.16 2.17
N SER A 51 -4.00 2.18 3.04
CA SER A 51 -5.03 3.23 3.04
C SER A 51 -5.09 3.99 1.71
N GLY A 52 -3.94 4.26 1.09
CA GLY A 52 -3.90 4.83 -0.27
C GLY A 52 -4.54 3.91 -1.30
N ALA A 53 -4.26 2.61 -1.24
CA ALA A 53 -4.87 1.62 -2.14
C ALA A 53 -6.39 1.57 -1.99
N ASP A 54 -6.89 1.55 -0.76
CA ASP A 54 -8.32 1.51 -0.44
C ASP A 54 -9.08 2.72 -0.99
N ILE A 55 -8.56 3.93 -0.73
CA ILE A 55 -9.13 5.18 -1.27
C ILE A 55 -9.21 5.13 -2.80
N GLY A 56 -8.15 4.66 -3.47
CA GLY A 56 -8.16 4.57 -4.92
C GLY A 56 -9.11 3.54 -5.49
N LEU A 57 -9.27 2.41 -4.80
CA LEU A 57 -10.18 1.35 -5.19
C LEU A 57 -11.63 1.83 -5.13
N GLU A 58 -12.04 2.38 -3.98
CA GLU A 58 -13.39 2.94 -3.77
C GLU A 58 -13.69 4.06 -4.74
N CYS A 59 -12.68 4.89 -5.03
CA CYS A 59 -12.80 5.98 -5.97
C CYS A 59 -13.12 5.52 -7.40
N ALA A 60 -12.34 4.57 -7.90
CA ALA A 60 -12.54 4.02 -9.23
C ALA A 60 -13.83 3.21 -9.30
N LEU A 61 -14.14 2.41 -8.29
CA LEU A 61 -15.38 1.65 -8.22
C LEU A 61 -16.60 2.57 -8.22
N TYR A 62 -16.59 3.62 -7.40
CA TYR A 62 -17.69 4.58 -7.35
C TYR A 62 -17.93 5.24 -8.72
N ARG A 63 -16.86 5.66 -9.40
CA ARG A 63 -16.95 6.30 -10.72
C ARG A 63 -17.33 5.31 -11.82
N ASP A 64 -17.00 4.04 -11.66
CA ASP A 64 -17.48 3.02 -12.59
C ASP A 64 -18.99 2.82 -12.49
N LEU A 65 -19.51 2.75 -11.27
CA LEU A 65 -20.93 2.57 -10.98
C LEU A 65 -21.76 3.85 -11.21
N ASN A 66 -21.15 5.02 -11.09
CA ASN A 66 -21.80 6.33 -11.22
C ASN A 66 -21.15 7.13 -12.37
N PRO A 67 -21.59 6.90 -13.63
CA PRO A 67 -21.07 7.62 -14.78
C PRO A 67 -21.36 9.14 -14.68
N PRO A 68 -20.59 9.96 -15.41
CA PRO A 68 -20.83 11.41 -15.46
C PRO A 68 -22.21 11.71 -16.07
N ALA A 69 -22.90 12.69 -15.51
CA ALA A 69 -24.18 13.15 -16.05
C ALA A 69 -24.03 13.89 -17.40
N ILE A 70 -22.86 14.52 -17.63
CA ILE A 70 -22.57 15.32 -18.81
C ILE A 70 -21.15 15.00 -19.31
N PRO A 71 -20.97 14.75 -20.62
CA PRO A 71 -22.02 14.59 -21.64
C PRO A 71 -22.86 13.32 -21.44
N VAL A 72 -24.11 13.31 -21.92
CA VAL A 72 -25.04 12.18 -21.74
C VAL A 72 -24.44 10.93 -22.39
N GLY A 73 -24.40 9.82 -21.64
CA GLY A 73 -23.80 8.56 -22.09
C GLY A 73 -22.27 8.54 -22.02
N ALA A 74 -21.64 9.54 -21.40
CA ALA A 74 -20.22 9.50 -21.14
C ALA A 74 -19.87 8.49 -20.04
N VAL A 75 -18.62 8.03 -20.06
CA VAL A 75 -18.07 7.12 -19.06
C VAL A 75 -16.72 7.63 -18.58
N TYR A 76 -16.33 7.29 -17.35
CA TYR A 76 -14.98 7.54 -16.85
C TYR A 76 -13.99 6.47 -17.34
N PHE A 77 -14.47 5.23 -17.47
CA PHE A 77 -13.66 4.09 -17.90
C PHE A 77 -14.31 3.41 -19.11
N ALA A 78 -13.70 3.57 -20.28
CA ALA A 78 -14.21 3.01 -21.52
C ALA A 78 -14.06 1.48 -21.57
N THR A 79 -14.99 0.81 -22.22
CA THR A 79 -14.99 -0.64 -22.46
C THR A 79 -14.44 -1.04 -23.82
N SER A 80 -14.11 -0.07 -24.69
CA SER A 80 -13.64 -0.27 -26.08
C SER A 80 -12.70 0.82 -26.60
N THR A 81 -11.84 0.45 -27.55
CA THR A 81 -11.13 1.39 -28.43
C THR A 81 -11.49 1.15 -29.90
N PRO A 82 -11.91 2.19 -30.65
CA PRO A 82 -12.19 3.55 -30.18
C PRO A 82 -13.35 3.57 -29.17
N PRO A 83 -13.38 4.53 -28.24
CA PRO A 83 -14.58 4.76 -27.44
C PRO A 83 -15.71 5.17 -28.38
N ALA A 84 -16.77 4.37 -28.48
CA ALA A 84 -18.01 4.79 -29.17
C ALA A 84 -18.77 5.85 -28.35
N VAL A 85 -18.29 6.14 -27.13
CA VAL A 85 -18.88 7.02 -26.13
C VAL A 85 -17.86 8.07 -25.68
N PRO A 86 -18.30 9.30 -25.39
CA PRO A 86 -17.42 10.33 -24.85
C PRO A 86 -16.80 9.88 -23.51
N VAL A 87 -15.47 10.01 -23.38
CA VAL A 87 -14.77 9.68 -22.14
C VAL A 87 -14.45 10.96 -21.39
N VAL A 88 -14.84 11.01 -20.12
CA VAL A 88 -14.45 12.11 -19.22
C VAL A 88 -13.17 11.68 -18.51
N THR A 89 -12.09 12.40 -18.76
CA THR A 89 -10.77 12.06 -18.20
C THR A 89 -10.56 12.61 -16.80
N ASP A 90 -11.29 13.66 -16.41
CA ASP A 90 -11.10 14.30 -15.12
C ASP A 90 -12.31 14.07 -14.21
N PHE A 91 -12.06 13.55 -13.01
CA PHE A 91 -13.09 13.41 -11.98
C PHE A 91 -12.58 13.77 -10.59
N TRP A 92 -13.49 14.19 -9.73
CA TRP A 92 -13.15 14.57 -8.36
C TRP A 92 -13.19 13.38 -7.42
N CYS A 93 -12.17 13.24 -6.57
CA CYS A 93 -12.13 12.19 -5.57
C CYS A 93 -11.14 12.49 -4.43
N GLY A 94 -11.53 12.17 -3.19
CA GLY A 94 -10.64 12.27 -2.03
C GLY A 94 -10.05 13.68 -1.77
N GLY A 95 -10.72 14.74 -2.24
CA GLY A 95 -10.26 16.12 -2.07
C GLY A 95 -9.36 16.65 -3.19
N GLY A 96 -9.24 15.94 -4.32
CA GLY A 96 -8.47 16.39 -5.49
C GLY A 96 -9.07 15.95 -6.82
N THR A 97 -8.58 16.55 -7.90
CA THR A 97 -8.91 16.16 -9.27
C THR A 97 -8.02 15.01 -9.73
N VAL A 98 -8.63 14.07 -10.44
CA VAL A 98 -8.03 12.82 -10.90
C VAL A 98 -8.10 12.79 -12.40
N SER A 99 -6.95 12.67 -13.06
CA SER A 99 -6.88 12.54 -14.51
C SER A 99 -6.61 11.09 -14.89
N SER A 100 -7.53 10.47 -15.62
CA SER A 100 -7.35 9.15 -16.23
C SER A 100 -6.73 9.28 -17.61
N SER A 101 -5.61 8.61 -17.83
CA SER A 101 -5.05 8.42 -19.17
C SER A 101 -5.56 7.11 -19.76
N LEU A 102 -6.09 7.15 -20.97
CA LEU A 102 -6.50 5.95 -21.71
C LEU A 102 -5.29 5.36 -22.43
N SER A 103 -5.06 4.06 -22.27
CA SER A 103 -4.11 3.32 -23.10
C SER A 103 -4.74 2.01 -23.62
N SER A 104 -4.53 1.73 -24.91
CA SER A 104 -5.07 0.56 -25.61
C SER A 104 -3.99 -0.49 -25.90
N PHE A 105 -4.36 -1.78 -25.88
CA PHE A 105 -3.50 -2.89 -26.29
C PHE A 105 -4.22 -3.83 -27.29
N ALA A 106 -3.43 -4.49 -28.14
CA ALA A 106 -3.83 -4.93 -29.49
C ALA A 106 -4.44 -6.35 -29.65
N SER A 107 -4.78 -7.09 -28.59
CA SER A 107 -5.17 -8.52 -28.76
C SER A 107 -6.40 -8.97 -27.95
N GLY A 108 -7.31 -8.05 -27.77
CA GLY A 108 -8.50 -8.12 -26.93
C GLY A 108 -8.79 -6.71 -26.48
N ILE A 109 -10.04 -6.36 -26.22
CA ILE A 109 -10.34 -4.99 -25.81
C ILE A 109 -9.88 -4.83 -24.35
N TYR A 110 -8.69 -4.25 -24.17
CA TYR A 110 -8.12 -3.90 -22.88
C TYR A 110 -7.98 -2.38 -22.84
N VAL A 111 -8.83 -1.72 -22.06
CA VAL A 111 -8.69 -0.29 -21.78
C VAL A 111 -8.13 -0.17 -20.37
N TYR A 112 -6.91 0.37 -20.25
CA TYR A 112 -6.31 0.72 -18.97
C TYR A 112 -6.48 2.21 -18.72
N ALA A 113 -7.11 2.56 -17.61
CA ALA A 113 -7.03 3.91 -17.06
C ALA A 113 -6.09 3.89 -15.86
N THR A 114 -4.89 4.46 -16.00
CA THR A 114 -3.97 4.63 -14.88
C THR A 114 -4.13 6.04 -14.31
N THR A 115 -4.59 6.15 -13.06
CA THR A 115 -4.72 7.44 -12.36
C THR A 115 -3.73 7.50 -11.20
N THR A 116 -2.89 8.54 -11.14
CA THR A 116 -1.98 8.82 -10.02
C THR A 116 -2.51 9.93 -9.14
N PHE A 117 -2.63 9.67 -7.83
CA PHE A 117 -3.09 10.65 -6.86
C PHE A 117 -1.96 11.12 -5.93
N PRO A 118 -1.81 12.43 -5.75
CA PRO A 118 -1.09 13.00 -4.63
C PRO A 118 -2.06 13.75 -3.71
N THR A 119 -2.78 13.07 -2.82
CA THR A 119 -3.52 13.76 -1.75
C THR A 119 -2.70 13.74 -0.47
N GLY A 120 -1.78 14.71 -0.34
CA GLY A 120 -1.14 15.23 0.89
C GLY A 120 -0.42 14.27 1.85
N SER A 121 -0.64 12.96 1.80
CA SER A 121 -0.11 11.91 2.68
C SER A 121 -0.33 10.50 2.11
N SER A 122 -1.39 10.28 1.33
CA SER A 122 -1.70 9.00 0.69
C SER A 122 -1.45 9.08 -0.80
N ILE A 123 -0.69 8.12 -1.32
CA ILE A 123 -0.21 8.13 -2.70
C ILE A 123 -0.59 6.81 -3.30
N PHE A 124 -1.29 6.83 -4.42
CA PHE A 124 -1.75 5.58 -5.04
C PHE A 124 -1.90 5.71 -6.55
N LYS A 125 -1.88 4.55 -7.20
CA LYS A 125 -2.06 4.32 -8.62
C LYS A 125 -3.19 3.33 -8.79
N VAL A 126 -4.23 3.72 -9.53
CA VAL A 126 -5.33 2.81 -9.86
C VAL A 126 -5.25 2.47 -11.33
N ASP A 127 -5.33 1.18 -11.64
CA ASP A 127 -5.45 0.64 -12.98
C ASP A 127 -6.83 0.00 -13.11
N VAL A 128 -7.69 0.60 -13.92
CA VAL A 128 -9.00 0.03 -14.27
C VAL A 128 -8.89 -0.66 -15.61
N VAL A 129 -9.25 -1.94 -15.66
CA VAL A 129 -9.24 -2.78 -16.87
C VAL A 129 -10.65 -3.29 -17.12
N LYS A 130 -11.23 -2.92 -18.26
CA LYS A 130 -12.50 -3.49 -18.70
C LYS A 130 -12.29 -4.38 -19.91
N ILE A 131 -12.84 -5.59 -19.84
CA ILE A 131 -12.75 -6.61 -20.88
C ILE A 131 -14.16 -6.97 -21.30
N THR A 132 -14.51 -6.69 -22.55
CA THR A 132 -15.80 -7.10 -23.12
C THR A 132 -15.61 -8.34 -23.98
N ASN A 133 -16.28 -9.43 -23.64
CA ASN A 133 -16.36 -10.60 -24.50
C ASN A 133 -17.48 -10.37 -25.53
N ILE A 134 -17.10 -9.98 -26.75
CA ILE A 134 -18.03 -9.64 -27.84
C ILE A 134 -18.91 -10.84 -28.22
N THR A 135 -18.43 -12.06 -28.03
CA THR A 135 -19.15 -13.29 -28.39
C THR A 135 -20.29 -13.62 -27.41
N VAL A 136 -20.12 -13.27 -26.13
CA VAL A 136 -21.08 -13.59 -25.05
C VAL A 136 -21.82 -12.32 -24.56
N GLY A 137 -21.43 -11.14 -25.02
CA GLY A 137 -22.00 -9.85 -24.59
C GLY A 137 -21.72 -9.53 -23.11
N THR A 138 -20.76 -10.22 -22.48
CA THR A 138 -20.42 -10.04 -21.05
C THR A 138 -19.22 -9.11 -20.91
N THR A 139 -19.31 -8.14 -20.02
CA THR A 139 -18.21 -7.25 -19.66
C THR A 139 -17.71 -7.59 -18.26
N THR A 140 -16.42 -7.86 -18.14
CA THR A 140 -15.74 -8.02 -16.86
C THR A 140 -14.93 -6.78 -16.56
N THR A 141 -15.15 -6.19 -15.38
CA THR A 141 -14.39 -5.04 -14.90
C THR A 141 -13.44 -5.50 -13.81
N LYS A 142 -12.17 -5.13 -13.98
CA LYS A 142 -11.10 -5.38 -13.02
C LYS A 142 -10.51 -4.07 -12.58
N ILE A 143 -10.57 -3.78 -11.28
CA ILE A 143 -9.99 -2.59 -10.68
C ILE A 143 -8.81 -3.03 -9.82
N ILE A 144 -7.62 -2.54 -10.13
CA ILE A 144 -6.40 -2.79 -9.37
C ILE A 144 -5.94 -1.46 -8.80
N SER A 145 -6.01 -1.31 -7.48
CA SER A 145 -5.48 -0.13 -6.81
C SER A 145 -4.18 -0.46 -6.08
N ARG A 146 -3.16 0.38 -6.24
CA ARG A 146 -1.83 0.23 -5.65
C ARG A 146 -1.45 1.49 -4.90
N GLY A 147 -1.38 1.42 -3.59
CA GLY A 147 -0.96 2.52 -2.73
C GLY A 147 0.49 2.41 -2.27
N TYR A 148 1.04 3.56 -1.90
CA TYR A 148 2.43 3.83 -1.64
C TYR A 148 2.59 4.71 -0.41
N ASN A 149 3.67 4.47 0.34
CA ASN A 149 4.02 5.30 1.50
C ASN A 149 4.76 6.60 1.13
N THR A 150 5.27 6.73 -0.10
CA THR A 150 6.05 7.88 -0.58
C THR A 150 5.89 8.10 -2.08
N ALA A 151 6.04 9.35 -2.53
CA ALA A 151 5.90 9.76 -3.93
C ALA A 151 7.13 9.40 -4.76
N SER A 152 8.29 9.35 -4.12
CA SER A 152 9.54 9.06 -4.80
C SER A 152 9.65 7.58 -5.10
N ALA A 153 9.55 7.22 -6.38
CA ALA A 153 9.79 5.87 -6.87
C ALA A 153 11.23 5.39 -6.63
N ALA A 154 12.17 6.32 -6.46
CA ALA A 154 13.59 6.04 -6.20
C ALA A 154 13.90 5.75 -4.72
N ASN A 155 12.92 5.92 -3.81
CA ASN A 155 13.16 5.69 -2.39
C ASN A 155 13.27 4.18 -2.09
N PRO A 156 14.40 3.67 -1.57
CA PRO A 156 14.56 2.24 -1.26
C PRO A 156 13.65 1.77 -0.11
N ARG A 157 13.08 2.70 0.68
CA ARG A 157 12.08 2.41 1.73
C ARG A 157 10.64 2.53 1.22
N ARG A 158 10.44 2.49 -0.10
CA ARG A 158 9.11 2.53 -0.70
C ARG A 158 8.39 1.21 -0.45
N VAL A 159 7.24 1.31 0.21
CA VAL A 159 6.33 0.20 0.46
C VAL A 159 5.15 0.32 -0.50
N GLU A 160 4.78 -0.79 -1.11
CA GLU A 160 3.62 -0.94 -1.98
C GLU A 160 2.62 -1.93 -1.36
N ARG A 161 1.34 -1.56 -1.40
CA ARG A 161 0.22 -2.42 -1.07
C ARG A 161 -0.86 -2.24 -2.13
N GLY A 162 -1.58 -3.30 -2.46
CA GLY A 162 -2.60 -3.22 -3.48
C GLY A 162 -3.83 -4.05 -3.16
N LEU A 163 -4.94 -3.62 -3.75
CA LEU A 163 -6.26 -4.24 -3.67
C LEU A 163 -6.76 -4.51 -5.10
N LYS A 164 -7.51 -5.59 -5.25
CA LYS A 164 -8.06 -6.02 -6.53
C LYS A 164 -9.52 -6.40 -6.35
N ILE A 165 -10.38 -5.82 -7.17
CA ILE A 165 -11.79 -6.22 -7.30
C ILE A 165 -12.05 -6.60 -8.76
N GLU A 166 -12.80 -7.68 -8.95
CA GLU A 166 -13.24 -8.18 -10.26
C GLU A 166 -14.75 -8.47 -10.16
N TYR A 167 -15.55 -7.94 -11.09
CA TYR A 167 -16.99 -8.18 -11.22
C TYR A 167 -17.44 -8.20 -12.69
#